data_AF-A0A0N0K2Y5-F1
#
_entry.id   AF-A0A0N0K2Y5-F1
#
_cell.length_a   1.000
_cell.length_b   1.000
_cell.length_c   1.000
_cell.angle_alpha   90.00
_cell.angle_beta   90.00
_cell.angle_gamma   90.00
#
_symmetry.space_group_name_H-M   'P 1'
#
loop_
_entity.id
_entity.type
_entity.pdbx_description
1 polymer ?
#
loop_
_entity_poly.entity_id
_entity_poly.type
_entity_poly.pdbx_seq_one_letter_code
_entity_poly.pdbx_strand_id
1 'polypeptide(L)'
;MISKIAIVGAGAMGCFLAARVLAKIDFALANHKAHKPSMLQDRLAGRRTEIESINGAIVRMAEQADVATPTTRMLADLVRMGEPRG
;
A
#
# COMPACT_ATOMS: atom_id res chain seq x y z
N MET A 1 -16.62 0.28 5.01
CA MET A 1 -16.68 0.68 3.58
C MET A 1 -15.64 -0.16 2.85
N ILE A 2 -16.11 -1.23 2.20
CA ILE A 2 -15.42 -2.22 1.33
C ILE A 2 -13.88 -2.28 1.43
N SER A 3 -13.36 -3.01 2.41
CA SER A 3 -11.94 -3.37 2.53
C SER A 3 -11.66 -4.66 1.74
N LYS A 4 -11.54 -4.57 0.41
CA LYS A 4 -10.95 -5.67 -0.37
C LYS A 4 -9.42 -5.53 -0.31
N ILE A 5 -8.81 -6.05 0.76
CA ILE A 5 -7.35 -6.22 0.82
C ILE A 5 -7.03 -7.55 0.14
N ALA A 6 -6.21 -7.51 -0.91
CA ALA A 6 -5.64 -8.71 -1.52
C ALA A 6 -4.35 -9.07 -0.78
N ILE A 7 -4.31 -10.26 -0.17
CA ILE A 7 -3.10 -10.82 0.45
C ILE A 7 -2.76 -12.10 -0.29
N VAL A 8 -1.53 -12.16 -0.81
CA VAL A 8 -1.00 -13.34 -1.50
C VAL A 8 -0.11 -14.10 -0.51
N GLY A 9 -0.56 -15.27 -0.07
CA GLY A 9 0.18 -16.15 0.83
C GLY A 9 -0.39 -17.57 0.78
N ALA A 10 0.44 -18.58 1.04
CA ALA A 10 0.06 -19.99 0.96
C ALA A 10 -0.91 -20.37 2.12
N GLY A 11 -2.21 -20.28 1.87
CA GLY A 11 -3.26 -20.84 2.75
C GLY A 11 -3.47 -20.09 4.08
N ALA A 12 -3.74 -20.85 5.16
CA ALA A 12 -4.23 -20.34 6.44
C ALA A 12 -3.31 -19.28 7.10
N MET A 13 -2.00 -19.38 6.91
CA MET A 13 -1.04 -18.38 7.43
C MET A 13 -1.20 -17.03 6.75
N GLY A 14 -1.48 -17.02 5.43
CA GLY A 14 -1.79 -15.79 4.69
C GLY A 14 -3.05 -15.12 5.20
N CYS A 15 -4.11 -15.90 5.46
CA CYS A 15 -5.35 -15.39 6.04
C CYS A 15 -5.16 -14.83 7.46
N PHE A 16 -4.40 -15.52 8.31
CA PHE A 16 -4.11 -15.05 9.68
C PHE A 16 -3.31 -13.74 9.66
N LEU A 17 -2.30 -13.63 8.81
CA LEU A 17 -1.54 -12.40 8.66
C LEU A 17 -2.42 -11.26 8.13
N ALA A 18 -3.35 -11.56 7.20
CA ALA A 18 -4.31 -10.58 6.71
C ALA A 18 -5.21 -10.01 7.81
N ALA A 19 -5.77 -10.87 8.66
CA ALA A 19 -6.59 -10.43 9.79
C ALA A 19 -5.78 -9.52 10.75
N ARG A 20 -4.52 -9.86 11.01
CA ARG A 20 -3.64 -9.03 11.86
C ARG A 20 -3.31 -7.67 11.22
N VAL A 21 -3.07 -7.64 9.91
CA VAL A 21 -2.82 -6.39 9.18
C VAL A 21 -4.05 -5.50 9.21
N LEU A 22 -5.24 -6.06 8.96
CA LEU A 22 -6.52 -5.34 9.05
C LEU A 22 -6.71 -4.73 10.44
N ALA A 23 -6.52 -5.50 11.51
CA ALA A 23 -6.65 -5.00 12.88
C ALA A 23 -5.67 -3.85 13.19
N LYS A 24 -4.44 -3.90 12.65
CA LYS A 24 -3.47 -2.80 12.80
C LYS A 24 -3.89 -1.56 12.02
N ILE A 25 -4.42 -1.72 10.81
CA ILE A 25 -4.94 -0.60 10.02
C ILE A 25 -6.10 0.07 10.77
N ASP A 26 -7.06 -0.72 11.26
CA ASP A 26 -8.20 -0.19 12.03
C ASP A 26 -7.74 0.55 13.28
N PHE A 27 -6.79 -0.02 14.02
CA PHE A 27 -6.18 0.66 15.18
C PHE A 27 -5.53 1.99 14.79
N ALA A 28 -4.78 2.02 13.69
CA ALA A 28 -4.12 3.24 13.24
C ALA A 28 -5.11 4.31 12.79
N LEU A 29 -6.17 3.93 12.08
CA LEU A 29 -7.24 4.84 11.67
C LEU A 29 -8.01 5.42 12.87
N ALA A 30 -8.21 4.63 13.92
CA ALA A 30 -8.87 5.07 15.13
C ALA A 30 -8.01 6.02 15.98
N ASN A 31 -6.70 5.73 16.11
CA ASN A 31 -5.82 6.37 17.10
C ASN A 31 -4.84 7.40 16.52
N HIS A 32 -4.59 7.42 15.22
CA HIS A 32 -3.56 8.26 14.61
C HIS A 32 -4.12 9.23 13.55
N LYS A 33 -5.29 9.82 13.81
CA LYS A 33 -6.01 10.68 12.84
C LYS A 33 -5.22 11.91 12.37
N ALA A 34 -4.40 12.49 13.23
CA ALA A 34 -3.57 13.65 12.89
C ALA A 34 -2.19 13.29 12.31
N HIS A 35 -1.85 11.99 12.29
CA HIS A 35 -0.56 11.52 11.81
C HIS A 35 -0.49 11.59 10.28
N LYS A 36 0.56 12.22 9.75
CA LYS A 36 0.84 12.22 8.31
C LYS A 36 1.78 11.05 7.99
N PRO A 37 1.42 10.11 7.10
CA PRO A 37 2.32 9.04 6.69
C PRO A 37 3.56 9.61 5.97
N SER A 38 4.69 8.90 6.05
CA SER A 38 6.00 9.36 5.53
C SER A 38 5.94 9.82 4.07
N MET A 39 5.35 9.01 3.18
CA MET A 39 5.24 9.36 1.77
C MET A 39 4.41 10.63 1.50
N LEU A 40 3.43 10.96 2.37
CA LEU A 40 2.74 12.26 2.29
C LEU A 40 3.68 13.40 2.71
N GLN A 41 4.49 13.18 3.74
CA GLN A 41 5.49 14.16 4.16
C GLN A 41 6.54 14.40 3.07
N ASP A 42 6.99 13.34 2.39
CA ASP A 42 7.93 13.45 1.25
C ASP A 42 7.32 14.27 0.12
N ARG A 43 6.06 13.99 -0.25
CA ARG A 43 5.35 14.78 -1.26
C ARG A 43 5.23 16.25 -0.87
N LEU A 44 4.88 16.55 0.37
CA LEU A 44 4.78 17.93 0.86
C LEU A 44 6.14 18.63 0.87
N ALA A 45 7.22 17.88 1.04
CA ALA A 45 8.59 18.40 1.00
C ALA A 45 9.25 18.36 -0.40
N GLY A 46 8.50 17.99 -1.45
CA GLY A 46 9.05 17.89 -2.81
C GLY A 46 10.11 16.81 -2.98
N ARG A 47 10.11 15.77 -2.14
CA ARG A 47 11.01 14.61 -2.26
C ARG A 47 10.35 13.46 -3.00
N ARG A 48 11.16 12.57 -3.56
CA ARG A 48 10.67 11.28 -4.07
C ARG A 48 10.16 10.43 -2.91
N THR A 49 9.16 9.60 -3.20
CA THR A 49 8.52 8.75 -2.20
C THR A 49 9.06 7.31 -2.29
N GLU A 50 8.73 6.48 -1.31
CA GLU A 50 9.04 5.05 -1.33
C GLU A 50 8.04 4.21 -2.16
N ILE A 51 7.28 4.82 -3.08
CA ILE A 51 6.17 4.15 -3.78
C ILE A 51 6.62 2.89 -4.54
N GLU A 52 7.81 2.93 -5.14
CA GLU A 52 8.36 1.80 -5.89
C GLU A 52 8.79 0.62 -5.03
N SER A 53 9.26 0.91 -3.82
CA SER A 53 9.76 -0.08 -2.86
C SER A 53 8.61 -0.78 -2.12
N ILE A 54 7.45 -0.13 -2.01
CA ILE A 54 6.28 -0.66 -1.29
C ILE A 54 5.24 -1.16 -2.30
N ASN A 55 4.44 -0.28 -2.88
CA ASN A 55 3.33 -0.67 -3.76
C ASN A 55 3.82 -1.17 -5.11
N GLY A 56 4.85 -0.53 -5.69
CA GLY A 56 5.47 -0.95 -6.94
C GLY A 56 6.06 -2.37 -6.83
N ALA A 57 6.68 -2.69 -5.69
CA ALA A 57 7.20 -4.02 -5.44
C ALA A 57 6.09 -5.07 -5.37
N ILE A 58 4.97 -4.79 -4.69
CA ILE A 58 3.80 -5.68 -4.67
C ILE A 58 3.26 -5.92 -6.07
N VAL A 59 3.13 -4.89 -6.90
CA VAL A 59 2.64 -5.02 -8.28
C VAL A 59 3.56 -5.93 -9.10
N ARG A 60 4.89 -5.72 -9.04
CA ARG A 60 5.88 -6.57 -9.74
C ARG A 60 5.83 -8.03 -9.28
N MET A 61 5.76 -8.26 -7.97
CA MET A 61 5.66 -9.62 -7.42
C MET A 61 4.34 -10.29 -7.82
N ALA A 62 3.23 -9.54 -7.84
CA ALA A 62 1.93 -10.06 -8.23
C ALA A 62 1.88 -10.42 -9.72
N GLU A 63 2.50 -9.63 -10.60
CA GLU A 63 2.66 -9.95 -12.02
C GLU A 63 3.42 -11.27 -12.23
N GLN A 64 4.52 -11.48 -11.49
CA GLN A 64 5.30 -12.73 -11.54
C GLN A 64 4.51 -13.96 -11.07
N ALA A 65 3.53 -13.76 -10.18
CA ALA A 65 2.69 -14.81 -9.63
C ALA A 65 1.34 -14.95 -10.34
N ASP A 66 1.10 -14.22 -11.44
CA ASP A 66 -0.18 -14.15 -12.16
C ASP A 66 -1.37 -13.77 -11.25
N VAL A 67 -1.14 -12.85 -10.30
CA VAL A 67 -2.16 -12.34 -9.38
C VAL A 67 -2.55 -10.91 -9.74
N ALA A 68 -3.84 -10.68 -9.93
CA ALA A 68 -4.36 -9.34 -10.19
C ALA A 68 -4.31 -8.43 -8.93
N THR A 69 -3.68 -7.26 -9.05
CA THR A 69 -3.62 -6.23 -7.98
C THR A 69 -4.10 -4.84 -8.47
N PRO A 70 -5.31 -4.74 -9.05
CA PRO A 70 -5.76 -3.54 -9.74
C PRO A 70 -5.79 -2.29 -8.85
N THR A 71 -6.25 -2.42 -7.61
CA THR A 71 -6.30 -1.29 -6.65
C THR A 71 -4.90 -0.81 -6.26
N THR A 72 -3.99 -1.73 -5.95
CA THR A 72 -2.61 -1.39 -5.58
C THR A 72 -1.88 -0.71 -6.73
N ARG A 73 -2.08 -1.20 -7.97
CA ARG A 73 -1.54 -0.60 -9.18
C ARG A 73 -2.06 0.82 -9.38
N MET A 74 -3.39 1.00 -9.35
CA MET A 74 -4.01 2.33 -9.50
C MET A 74 -3.46 3.33 -8.47
N LEU A 75 -3.35 2.93 -7.19
CA LEU A 75 -2.82 3.80 -6.15
C LEU A 75 -1.35 4.15 -6.39
N ALA A 76 -0.53 3.20 -6.84
CA ALA A 76 0.86 3.46 -7.21
C ALA A 76 0.97 4.46 -8.36
N ASP A 77 0.16 4.29 -9.41
CA ASP A 77 0.14 5.18 -10.56
C ASP A 77 -0.27 6.61 -10.18
N LEU A 78 -1.28 6.75 -9.31
CA LEU A 78 -1.69 8.08 -8.82
C LEU A 78 -0.59 8.78 -8.01
N VAL A 79 0.17 8.04 -7.20
CA VAL A 79 1.29 8.61 -6.45
C VAL A 79 2.42 9.01 -7.41
N ARG A 80 2.78 8.14 -8.37
CA ARG A 80 3.77 8.44 -9.43
C ARG A 80 3.43 9.72 -10.20
N MET A 81 2.17 9.88 -10.58
CA MET A 81 1.70 11.07 -11.31
C MET A 81 1.91 12.37 -10.53
N GLY A 82 1.93 12.31 -9.20
CA GLY A 82 2.15 13.46 -8.35
C GLY A 82 3.52 13.51 -7.68
N GLU A 83 4.47 12.68 -8.10
CA GLU A 83 5.87 12.82 -7.69
C GLU A 83 6.49 14.10 -8.29
N PRO A 84 7.46 14.71 -7.59
CA PRO A 84 8.20 15.84 -8.15
C PRO A 84 8.87 15.43 -9.46
N ARG A 85 8.67 16.25 -10.50
CA ARG A 85 9.39 16.11 -11.77
C ARG A 85 10.83 16.58 -11.53
N GLY A 86 11.80 15.71 -11.84
CA GLY A 86 13.21 16.07 -11.85
C GLY A 86 13.52 17.13 -12.91
#